data_AF-A0AAP8YXP3-F1
#
_entry.id   AF-A0AAP8YXP3-F1
#
_cell.length_a   1.000
_cell.length_b   1.000
_cell.length_c   1.000
_cell.angle_alpha   90.00
_cell.angle_beta   90.00
_cell.angle_gamma   90.00
#
_symmetry.space_group_name_H-M   'P 1'
#
loop_
_entity.id
_entity.type
_entity.pdbx_description
1 polymer ?
#
loop_
_entity_poly.entity_id
_entity_poly.type
_entity_poly.pdbx_seq_one_letter_code
_entity_poly.pdbx_strand_id
1 'polypeptide(L)'
;MHARVFLLGLSFFIAQGAHAEGMEERLRTQLRSTTQQLQTLQSQQAQASAAQLAAQNEAKAAQAQIKQLTAELAKAKGVAEQLAGQQQNLHNQAQAQVAASSEQVGKFKKAYDELLVMARAKEAERSKLQAQLAERDTQVQQCSVKNQQMYGVAKQILSAYENIDVAEVMKIRQPFAGSARVKFDELAQGFGDELYKTQFDAPQAALAH
;
A
#
# COMPACT_ATOMS: atom_id res chain seq x y z
N MET A 1 -16.99 -79.77 44.26
CA MET A 1 -17.98 -80.85 44.39
C MET A 1 -17.60 -81.97 43.44
N HIS A 2 -16.97 -83.04 43.90
CA HIS A 2 -17.09 -84.33 43.21
C HIS A 2 -17.18 -85.44 44.25
N ALA A 3 -18.19 -86.26 44.01
CA ALA A 3 -18.74 -87.25 44.89
C ALA A 3 -17.82 -88.47 45.01
N ARG A 4 -17.95 -89.09 46.19
CA ARG A 4 -17.49 -90.43 46.54
C ARG A 4 -18.16 -91.52 45.68
N VAL A 5 -17.70 -92.77 45.85
CA VAL A 5 -18.40 -94.09 45.76
C VAL A 5 -17.62 -95.04 44.82
N PHE A 6 -17.25 -96.29 45.12
CA PHE A 6 -17.31 -97.21 46.30
C PHE A 6 -16.61 -98.54 45.88
N LEU A 7 -16.12 -99.32 46.86
CA LEU A 7 -16.06 -100.82 46.98
C LEU A 7 -15.63 -101.70 45.77
N LEU A 8 -14.98 -102.88 45.87
CA LEU A 8 -14.72 -103.89 46.91
C LEU A 8 -13.75 -104.92 46.27
N GLY A 9 -12.88 -105.58 47.04
CA GLY A 9 -12.18 -106.76 46.51
C GLY A 9 -11.00 -107.33 47.31
N LEU A 10 -11.33 -108.12 48.33
CA LEU A 10 -10.61 -109.29 48.87
C LEU A 10 -9.18 -109.16 49.46
N SER A 11 -9.15 -109.19 50.80
CA SER A 11 -8.47 -110.19 51.66
C SER A 11 -7.01 -110.61 51.38
N PHE A 12 -6.09 -109.88 52.00
CA PHE A 12 -5.05 -110.31 52.97
C PHE A 12 -4.58 -111.79 52.98
N PHE A 13 -3.28 -112.02 52.71
CA PHE A 13 -2.41 -112.80 53.60
C PHE A 13 -0.92 -112.46 53.38
N ILE A 14 -0.40 -111.67 54.31
CA ILE A 14 0.91 -111.72 54.98
C ILE A 14 2.09 -112.32 54.20
N ALA A 15 3.04 -111.45 53.86
CA ALA A 15 4.46 -111.73 54.05
C ALA A 15 5.11 -110.51 54.71
N GLN A 16 5.15 -110.53 56.05
CA GLN A 16 6.04 -109.69 56.83
C GLN A 16 7.47 -110.13 56.54
N GLY A 17 8.20 -109.28 55.83
CA GLY A 17 9.63 -109.40 55.62
C GLY A 17 10.13 -108.09 55.01
N ALA A 18 11.01 -107.39 55.73
CA ALA A 18 11.68 -106.15 55.31
C ALA A 18 10.86 -104.85 55.31
N HIS A 19 10.30 -104.44 56.46
CA HIS A 19 9.71 -103.09 56.63
C HIS A 19 10.65 -102.04 57.24
N ALA A 20 11.95 -102.35 57.45
CA ALA A 20 12.93 -101.39 57.98
C ALA A 20 13.81 -100.74 56.88
N GLU A 21 14.26 -101.49 55.86
CA GLU A 21 15.14 -100.94 54.79
C GLU A 21 14.39 -100.04 53.78
N GLY A 22 13.10 -100.28 53.53
CA GLY A 22 12.31 -99.48 52.56
C GLY A 22 11.88 -98.09 53.06
N MET A 23 11.82 -97.88 54.38
CA MET A 23 11.44 -96.57 54.97
C MET A 23 12.62 -95.60 55.03
N GLU A 24 13.83 -96.09 55.31
CA GLU A 24 15.04 -95.28 55.28
C GLU A 24 15.39 -94.84 53.85
N GLU A 25 15.27 -95.73 52.86
CA GLU A 25 15.54 -95.42 51.46
C GLU A 25 14.51 -94.41 50.90
N ARG A 26 13.24 -94.51 51.32
CA ARG A 26 12.22 -93.49 51.03
C ARG A 26 12.55 -92.14 51.65
N LEU A 27 12.95 -92.11 52.93
CA LEU A 27 13.34 -90.89 53.63
C LEU A 27 14.55 -90.24 52.96
N ARG A 28 15.56 -91.00 52.55
CA ARG A 28 16.71 -90.48 51.79
C ARG A 28 16.31 -89.94 50.43
N THR A 29 15.42 -90.63 49.72
CA THR A 29 14.92 -90.17 48.42
C THR A 29 14.10 -88.88 48.56
N GLN A 30 13.27 -88.80 49.61
CA GLN A 30 12.48 -87.63 49.94
C GLN A 30 13.36 -86.44 50.39
N LEU A 31 14.45 -86.71 51.10
CA LEU A 31 15.42 -85.71 51.52
C LEU A 31 16.26 -85.19 50.33
N ARG A 32 16.66 -86.07 49.40
CA ARG A 32 17.28 -85.65 48.13
C ARG A 32 16.32 -84.83 47.26
N SER A 33 15.06 -85.25 47.16
CA SER A 33 14.02 -84.54 46.41
C SER A 33 13.74 -83.16 46.99
N THR A 34 13.60 -83.05 48.32
CA THR A 34 13.42 -81.75 48.99
C THR A 34 14.66 -80.86 48.90
N THR A 35 15.88 -81.43 48.92
CA THR A 35 17.12 -80.68 48.68
C THR A 35 17.19 -80.14 47.25
N GLN A 36 16.82 -80.94 46.24
CA GLN A 36 16.72 -80.48 44.86
C GLN A 36 15.64 -79.40 44.68
N GLN A 37 14.49 -79.54 45.35
CA GLN A 37 13.44 -78.52 45.36
C GLN A 37 13.91 -77.22 46.00
N LEU A 38 14.63 -77.28 47.13
CA LEU A 38 15.22 -76.11 47.78
C LEU A 38 16.24 -75.42 46.88
N GLN A 39 17.12 -76.18 46.22
CA GLN A 39 18.12 -75.63 45.30
C GLN A 39 17.44 -74.97 44.08
N THR A 40 16.37 -75.60 43.57
CA THR A 40 15.54 -75.03 42.49
C THR A 40 14.86 -73.74 42.92
N LEU A 41 14.19 -73.73 44.09
CA LEU A 41 13.54 -72.54 44.64
C LEU A 41 14.53 -71.41 44.92
N GLN A 42 15.73 -71.73 45.42
CA GLN A 42 16.78 -70.75 45.68
C GLN A 42 17.30 -70.12 44.38
N SER A 43 17.47 -70.92 43.32
CA SER A 43 17.82 -70.40 41.98
C SER A 43 16.71 -69.53 41.39
N GLN A 44 15.44 -69.94 41.53
CA GLN A 44 14.29 -69.15 41.09
C GLN A 44 14.17 -67.84 41.86
N GLN A 45 14.42 -67.83 43.16
CA GLN A 45 14.44 -66.61 43.98
C GLN A 45 15.57 -65.66 43.55
N ALA A 46 16.77 -66.19 43.30
CA ALA A 46 17.89 -65.40 42.78
C ALA A 46 17.54 -64.78 41.41
N GLN A 47 16.94 -65.57 40.51
CA GLN A 47 16.57 -65.13 39.17
C GLN A 47 15.42 -64.10 39.19
N ALA A 48 14.42 -64.29 40.06
CA ALA A 48 13.34 -63.32 40.28
C ALA A 48 13.86 -62.01 40.87
N SER A 49 14.80 -62.07 41.83
CA SER A 49 15.42 -60.86 42.41
C SER A 49 16.26 -60.09 41.38
N ALA A 50 16.99 -60.80 40.50
CA ALA A 50 17.72 -60.19 39.40
C ALA A 50 16.79 -59.54 38.37
N ALA A 51 15.69 -60.21 38.01
CA ALA A 51 14.66 -59.66 37.13
C ALA A 51 13.98 -58.43 37.73
N GLN A 52 13.69 -58.43 39.04
CA GLN A 52 13.11 -57.29 39.74
C GLN A 52 14.07 -56.09 39.76
N LEU A 53 15.37 -56.33 39.96
CA LEU A 53 16.38 -55.27 39.92
C LEU A 53 16.53 -54.70 38.50
N ALA A 54 16.54 -55.55 37.47
CA ALA A 54 16.55 -55.13 36.08
C ALA A 54 15.32 -54.27 35.73
N ALA A 55 14.12 -54.74 36.09
CA ALA A 55 12.88 -53.99 35.88
C ALA A 55 12.85 -52.65 36.64
N GLN A 56 13.38 -52.59 37.87
CA GLN A 56 13.51 -51.32 38.61
C GLN A 56 14.49 -50.36 37.92
N ASN A 57 15.60 -50.86 37.39
CA ASN A 57 16.58 -50.04 36.70
C ASN A 57 16.01 -49.51 35.37
N GLU A 58 15.29 -50.34 34.61
CA GLU A 58 14.56 -49.93 33.40
C GLU A 58 13.48 -48.88 33.71
N ALA A 59 12.69 -49.09 34.77
CA ALA A 59 11.67 -48.12 35.20
C ALA A 59 12.29 -46.77 35.58
N LYS A 60 13.43 -46.77 36.28
CA LYS A 60 14.17 -45.54 36.62
C LYS A 60 14.72 -44.86 35.36
N ALA A 61 15.27 -45.63 34.41
CA ALA A 61 15.77 -45.09 33.15
C ALA A 61 14.64 -44.48 32.30
N ALA A 62 13.50 -45.16 32.18
CA ALA A 62 12.31 -44.66 31.50
C ALA A 62 11.77 -43.39 32.18
N GLN A 63 11.73 -43.35 33.51
CA GLN A 63 11.29 -42.17 34.25
C GLN A 63 12.24 -40.98 34.06
N ALA A 64 13.56 -41.23 33.96
CA ALA A 64 14.53 -40.19 33.62
C ALA A 64 14.32 -39.65 32.19
N GLN A 65 14.09 -40.53 31.21
CA GLN A 65 13.80 -40.14 29.83
C GLN A 65 12.50 -39.32 29.73
N ILE A 66 11.43 -39.73 30.41
CA ILE A 66 10.17 -38.97 30.45
C ILE A 66 10.39 -37.57 31.00
N LYS A 67 11.16 -37.43 32.09
CA LYS A 67 11.48 -36.12 32.67
C LYS A 67 12.27 -35.26 31.69
N GLN A 68 13.27 -35.83 31.02
CA GLN A 68 14.07 -35.12 30.03
C GLN A 68 13.22 -34.67 28.83
N LEU A 69 12.45 -35.58 28.22
CA LEU A 69 11.58 -35.27 27.09
C LEU A 69 10.51 -34.24 27.46
N THR A 70 9.96 -34.30 28.68
CA THR A 70 8.99 -33.30 29.16
C THR A 70 9.64 -31.92 29.28
N ALA A 71 10.88 -31.84 29.78
CA ALA A 71 11.62 -30.59 29.88
C ALA A 71 11.97 -30.02 28.49
N GLU A 72 12.37 -30.87 27.53
CA GLU A 72 12.63 -30.47 26.15
C GLU A 72 11.35 -29.96 25.45
N LEU A 73 10.22 -30.65 25.64
CA LEU A 73 8.93 -30.25 25.09
C LEU A 73 8.47 -28.90 25.67
N ALA A 74 8.64 -28.68 26.98
CA ALA A 74 8.35 -27.40 27.61
C ALA A 74 9.21 -26.26 27.03
N LYS A 75 10.51 -26.50 26.82
CA LYS A 75 11.41 -25.54 26.17
C LYS A 75 10.98 -25.26 24.73
N ALA A 76 10.69 -26.29 23.95
CA ALA A 76 10.27 -26.16 22.57
C ALA A 76 8.96 -25.36 22.44
N LYS A 77 7.99 -25.60 23.32
CA LYS A 77 6.75 -24.82 23.40
C LYS A 77 7.01 -23.34 23.71
N GLY A 78 7.87 -23.04 24.69
CA GLY A 78 8.22 -21.66 25.02
C GLY A 78 8.88 -20.92 23.84
N VAL A 79 9.78 -21.59 23.11
CA VAL A 79 10.39 -21.02 21.90
C VAL A 79 9.36 -20.81 20.80
N ALA A 80 8.45 -21.77 20.59
CA ALA A 80 7.40 -21.66 19.58
C ALA A 80 6.44 -20.49 19.87
N GLU A 81 6.03 -20.31 21.13
CA GLU A 81 5.19 -19.19 21.56
C GLU A 81 5.90 -17.84 21.38
N GLN A 82 7.18 -17.76 21.75
CA GLN A 82 7.98 -16.56 21.55
C GLN A 82 8.15 -16.22 20.06
N LEU A 83 8.38 -17.23 19.20
CA LEU A 83 8.51 -17.05 17.76
C LEU A 83 7.17 -16.62 17.13
N ALA A 84 6.06 -17.22 17.55
CA ALA A 84 4.73 -16.82 17.09
C ALA A 84 4.42 -15.36 17.48
N GLY A 85 4.77 -14.96 18.71
CA GLY A 85 4.64 -13.57 19.16
C GLY A 85 5.50 -12.60 18.35
N GLN A 86 6.76 -12.96 18.06
CA GLN A 86 7.63 -12.15 17.19
C GLN A 86 7.09 -12.04 15.77
N GLN A 87 6.61 -13.15 15.18
CA GLN A 87 6.04 -13.15 13.84
C GLN A 87 4.80 -12.25 13.77
N GLN A 88 3.91 -12.32 14.75
CA GLN A 88 2.73 -11.44 14.81
C GLN A 88 3.13 -9.97 14.94
N ASN A 89 4.11 -9.65 15.78
CA ASN A 89 4.61 -8.29 15.93
C ASN A 89 5.23 -7.75 14.64
N LEU A 90 6.05 -8.56 13.96
CA LEU A 90 6.64 -8.20 12.67
C LEU A 90 5.55 -7.99 11.60
N HIS A 91 4.53 -8.85 11.56
CA HIS A 91 3.42 -8.70 10.64
C HIS A 91 2.65 -7.40 10.88
N ASN A 92 2.33 -7.10 12.14
CA ASN A 92 1.65 -5.86 12.52
C ASN A 92 2.49 -4.62 12.17
N GLN A 93 3.80 -4.66 12.42
CA GLN A 93 4.71 -3.56 12.06
C GLN A 93 4.81 -3.36 10.54
N ALA A 94 4.95 -4.45 9.78
CA ALA A 94 4.98 -4.40 8.32
C ALA A 94 3.67 -3.82 7.77
N GLN A 95 2.52 -4.25 8.29
CA GLN A 95 1.21 -3.74 7.88
C GLN A 95 1.04 -2.26 8.23
N ALA A 96 1.47 -1.83 9.42
CA ALA A 96 1.46 -0.43 9.83
C ALA A 96 2.38 0.43 8.94
N GLN A 97 3.56 -0.07 8.59
CA GLN A 97 4.49 0.62 7.71
C GLN A 97 3.94 0.76 6.28
N VAL A 98 3.33 -0.30 5.75
CA VAL A 98 2.67 -0.25 4.43
C VAL A 98 1.51 0.74 4.44
N ALA A 99 0.68 0.75 5.49
CA ALA A 99 -0.42 1.70 5.62
C ALA A 99 0.08 3.15 5.68
N ALA A 100 1.09 3.43 6.51
CA ALA A 100 1.69 4.75 6.63
C ALA A 100 2.35 5.21 5.32
N SER A 101 3.07 4.32 4.63
CA SER A 101 3.67 4.61 3.33
C SER A 101 2.62 4.88 2.27
N SER A 102 1.53 4.11 2.25
CA SER A 102 0.41 4.31 1.32
C SER A 102 -0.27 5.66 1.54
N GLU A 103 -0.48 6.04 2.81
CA GLU A 103 -1.03 7.34 3.18
C GLU A 103 -0.13 8.50 2.72
N GLN A 104 1.18 8.39 2.93
CA GLN A 104 2.14 9.40 2.47
C GLN A 104 2.13 9.53 0.94
N VAL A 105 2.15 8.41 0.21
CA VAL A 105 2.06 8.43 -1.25
C VAL A 105 0.75 9.07 -1.72
N GLY A 106 -0.37 8.78 -1.03
CA GLY A 106 -1.65 9.43 -1.29
C GLY A 106 -1.61 10.94 -1.11
N LYS A 107 -1.00 11.42 -0.01
CA LYS A 107 -0.79 12.85 0.26
C LYS A 107 0.05 13.54 -0.82
N PHE A 108 1.16 12.92 -1.23
CA PHE A 108 2.02 13.47 -2.29
C PHE A 108 1.32 13.52 -3.64
N LYS A 109 0.57 12.47 -4.02
CA LYS A 109 -0.23 12.47 -5.25
C LYS A 109 -1.24 13.60 -5.26
N LYS A 110 -2.00 13.76 -4.18
CA LYS A 110 -3.00 14.83 -4.05
C LYS A 110 -2.36 16.22 -4.16
N ALA A 111 -1.26 16.45 -3.44
CA ALA A 111 -0.54 17.73 -3.50
C ALA A 111 0.03 18.00 -4.91
N TYR A 112 0.51 16.97 -5.59
CA TYR A 112 0.99 17.08 -6.97
C TYR A 112 -0.14 17.41 -7.95
N ASP A 113 -1.29 16.75 -7.82
CA ASP A 113 -2.46 17.03 -8.66
C ASP A 113 -2.99 18.46 -8.45
N GLU A 114 -3.05 18.91 -7.20
CA GLU A 114 -3.41 20.31 -6.85
C GLU A 114 -2.43 21.31 -7.47
N LEU A 115 -1.12 21.04 -7.37
CA LEU A 115 -0.08 21.88 -7.97
C LEU A 115 -0.18 21.89 -9.50
N LEU A 116 -0.48 20.75 -10.13
CA LEU A 116 -0.63 20.66 -11.58
C LEU A 116 -1.84 21.46 -12.07
N VAL A 117 -2.97 21.41 -11.35
CA VAL A 117 -4.15 22.24 -11.63
C VAL A 117 -3.82 23.72 -11.50
N MET A 118 -3.13 24.12 -10.42
CA MET A 118 -2.71 25.50 -10.21
C MET A 118 -1.76 25.99 -11.31
N ALA A 119 -0.79 25.17 -11.70
CA ALA A 119 0.15 25.50 -12.77
C ALA A 119 -0.56 25.70 -14.12
N ARG A 120 -1.51 24.82 -14.46
CA ARG A 120 -2.33 24.96 -15.68
C ARG A 120 -3.20 26.20 -15.66
N ALA A 121 -3.82 26.52 -14.51
CA ALA A 121 -4.62 27.73 -14.35
C ALA A 121 -3.75 28.99 -14.53
N LYS A 122 -2.56 29.02 -13.93
CA LYS A 122 -1.62 30.13 -14.08
C LYS A 122 -1.11 30.29 -15.52
N GLU A 123 -0.85 29.19 -16.21
CA GLU A 123 -0.45 29.24 -17.62
C GLU A 123 -1.59 29.75 -18.53
N ALA A 124 -2.83 29.36 -18.25
CA ALA A 124 -4.00 29.88 -18.96
C ALA A 124 -4.20 31.39 -18.70
N GLU A 125 -4.05 31.84 -17.45
CA GLU A 125 -4.07 33.27 -17.10
C GLU A 125 -2.95 34.04 -17.82
N ARG A 126 -1.71 33.51 -17.81
CA ARG A 126 -0.57 34.10 -18.51
C ARG A 126 -0.83 34.24 -20.01
N SER A 127 -1.34 33.19 -20.64
CA SER A 127 -1.70 33.20 -22.07
C SER A 127 -2.78 34.23 -22.39
N LYS A 128 -3.84 34.30 -21.57
CA LYS A 128 -4.90 35.30 -21.71
C LYS A 128 -4.36 36.72 -21.59
N LEU A 129 -3.56 37.00 -20.55
CA LEU A 129 -2.96 38.32 -20.34
C LEU A 129 -2.00 38.69 -21.47
N GLN A 130 -1.22 37.73 -21.96
CA GLN A 130 -0.33 37.95 -23.10
C GLN A 130 -1.10 38.29 -24.38
N ALA A 131 -2.23 37.62 -24.64
CA ALA A 131 -3.10 37.94 -25.77
C ALA A 131 -3.74 39.34 -25.63
N GLN A 132 -4.22 39.67 -24.43
CA GLN A 132 -4.78 41.00 -24.14
C GLN A 132 -3.74 42.10 -24.32
N LEU A 133 -2.50 41.88 -23.86
CA LEU A 133 -1.41 42.84 -24.01
C LEU A 133 -1.05 43.04 -25.49
N ALA A 134 -0.92 41.96 -26.26
CA ALA A 134 -0.66 42.06 -27.70
C ALA A 134 -1.78 42.80 -28.46
N GLU A 135 -3.03 42.58 -28.06
CA GLU A 135 -4.17 43.31 -28.62
C GLU A 135 -4.10 44.81 -28.28
N ARG A 136 -3.81 45.17 -27.02
CA ARG A 136 -3.66 46.56 -26.60
C ARG A 136 -2.49 47.24 -27.31
N ASP A 137 -1.35 46.57 -27.45
CA ASP A 137 -0.19 47.10 -28.18
C ASP A 137 -0.55 47.39 -29.64
N THR A 138 -1.29 46.49 -30.28
CA THR A 138 -1.78 46.68 -31.65
C THR A 138 -2.72 47.89 -31.74
N GLN A 139 -3.63 48.04 -30.79
CA GLN A 139 -4.54 49.19 -30.72
C GLN A 139 -3.78 50.52 -30.53
N VAL A 140 -2.77 50.54 -29.65
CA VAL A 140 -1.92 51.72 -29.43
C VAL A 140 -1.14 52.08 -30.69
N GLN A 141 -0.57 51.10 -31.39
CA GLN A 141 0.12 51.33 -32.67
C GLN A 141 -0.82 51.91 -33.73
N GLN A 142 -2.02 51.34 -33.88
CA GLN A 142 -3.02 51.83 -34.83
C GLN A 142 -3.45 53.26 -34.49
N CYS A 143 -3.73 53.54 -33.22
CA CYS A 143 -4.06 54.88 -32.74
C CYS A 143 -2.93 55.88 -33.04
N SER A 144 -1.67 55.49 -32.80
CA SER A 144 -0.51 56.33 -33.12
C SER A 144 -0.42 56.66 -34.61
N VAL A 145 -0.60 55.66 -35.49
CA VAL A 145 -0.59 55.87 -36.95
C VAL A 145 -1.74 56.78 -37.38
N LYS A 146 -2.95 56.54 -36.86
CA LYS A 146 -4.13 57.35 -37.15
C LYS A 146 -3.98 58.80 -36.69
N ASN A 147 -3.39 59.03 -35.51
CA ASN A 147 -3.08 60.36 -35.00
C ASN A 147 -2.06 61.09 -35.90
N GLN A 148 -1.03 60.40 -36.38
CA GLN A 148 -0.08 60.98 -37.33
C GLN A 148 -0.74 61.35 -38.66
N GLN A 149 -1.63 60.49 -39.18
CA GLN A 149 -2.40 60.78 -40.39
C GLN A 149 -3.32 61.99 -40.20
N MET A 150 -4.06 62.05 -39.08
CA MET A 150 -4.94 63.16 -38.74
C MET A 150 -4.17 64.48 -38.70
N TYR A 151 -2.97 64.48 -38.10
CA TYR A 151 -2.11 65.66 -38.07
C TYR A 151 -1.62 66.07 -39.47
N GLY A 152 -1.38 65.10 -40.36
CA GLY A 152 -1.09 65.35 -41.78
C GLY A 152 -2.24 66.05 -42.50
N VAL A 153 -3.47 65.54 -42.35
CA VAL A 153 -4.67 66.15 -42.92
C VAL A 153 -4.89 67.56 -42.35
N ALA A 154 -4.72 67.74 -41.04
CA ALA A 154 -4.81 69.06 -40.41
C ALA A 154 -3.82 70.08 -41.00
N LYS A 155 -2.58 69.65 -41.29
CA LYS A 155 -1.59 70.49 -41.99
C LYS A 155 -2.01 70.83 -43.42
N GLN A 156 -2.60 69.89 -44.15
CA GLN A 156 -3.11 70.14 -45.50
C GLN A 156 -4.28 71.15 -45.48
N ILE A 157 -5.18 71.05 -44.50
CA ILE A 157 -6.25 72.04 -44.27
C ILE A 157 -5.66 73.43 -44.01
N LEU A 158 -4.67 73.54 -43.11
CA LEU A 158 -4.01 74.81 -42.82
C LEU A 158 -3.33 75.40 -44.05
N SER A 159 -2.57 74.59 -44.79
CA SER A 159 -1.92 75.02 -46.04
C SER A 159 -2.93 75.44 -47.11
N ALA A 160 -4.05 74.73 -47.24
CA ALA A 160 -5.13 75.13 -48.14
C ALA A 160 -5.70 76.49 -47.73
N TYR A 161 -5.89 76.75 -46.43
CA TYR A 161 -6.34 78.05 -45.94
C TYR A 161 -5.34 79.18 -46.21
N GLU A 162 -4.04 78.92 -46.00
CA GLU A 162 -2.96 79.89 -46.26
C GLU A 162 -2.81 80.25 -47.74
N ASN A 163 -3.09 79.31 -48.64
CA ASN A 163 -2.99 79.51 -50.09
C ASN A 163 -4.28 80.06 -50.73
N ILE A 164 -5.37 80.26 -49.98
CA ILE A 164 -6.56 80.95 -50.49
C ILE A 164 -6.21 82.43 -50.68
N ASP A 165 -6.05 82.82 -51.94
CA ASP A 165 -5.66 84.17 -52.30
C ASP A 165 -6.85 85.15 -52.15
N VAL A 166 -6.58 86.43 -51.85
CA VAL A 166 -7.62 87.45 -51.65
C VAL A 166 -8.49 87.63 -52.91
N ALA A 167 -7.88 87.40 -54.08
CA ALA A 167 -8.56 87.38 -55.38
C ALA A 167 -9.58 86.23 -55.51
N GLU A 168 -9.34 85.10 -54.86
CA GLU A 168 -10.23 83.93 -54.87
C GLU A 168 -11.44 84.15 -53.95
N VAL A 169 -11.22 84.75 -52.77
CA VAL A 169 -12.30 85.20 -51.87
C VAL A 169 -13.23 86.22 -52.55
N MET A 170 -12.68 87.13 -53.35
CA MET A 170 -13.48 88.09 -54.13
C MET A 170 -14.34 87.41 -55.20
N LYS A 171 -13.84 86.35 -55.86
CA LYS A 171 -14.63 85.57 -56.84
C LYS A 171 -15.82 84.88 -56.17
N ILE A 172 -15.66 84.28 -55.00
CA ILE A 172 -16.73 83.58 -54.26
C ILE A 172 -17.94 84.49 -53.94
N ARG A 173 -17.69 85.78 -53.71
CA ARG A 173 -18.72 86.78 -53.38
C ARG A 173 -19.52 87.30 -54.58
N GLN A 174 -19.11 86.99 -55.82
CA GLN A 174 -19.86 87.42 -57.00
C GLN A 174 -21.09 86.53 -57.26
N PRO A 175 -22.24 87.10 -57.67
CA PRO A 175 -23.50 86.37 -57.82
C PRO A 175 -23.49 85.27 -58.89
N PHE A 176 -22.48 85.22 -59.77
CA PHE A 176 -22.34 84.21 -60.84
C PHE A 176 -21.17 83.23 -60.64
N ALA A 177 -20.49 83.24 -59.49
CA ALA A 177 -19.33 82.39 -59.22
C ALA A 177 -19.69 80.98 -58.71
N GLY A 178 -20.73 80.36 -59.28
CA GLY A 178 -21.20 79.03 -58.88
C GLY A 178 -20.11 77.97 -58.93
N SER A 179 -19.25 78.01 -59.96
CA SER A 179 -18.13 77.07 -60.09
C SER A 179 -17.04 77.23 -59.03
N ALA A 180 -16.82 78.44 -58.50
CA ALA A 180 -15.89 78.65 -57.40
C ALA A 180 -16.45 78.08 -56.09
N ARG A 181 -17.73 78.29 -55.81
CA ARG A 181 -18.40 77.74 -54.60
C ARG A 181 -18.38 76.21 -54.57
N VAL A 182 -18.70 75.56 -55.69
CA VAL A 182 -18.65 74.09 -55.79
C VAL A 182 -17.25 73.55 -55.51
N LYS A 183 -16.20 74.19 -56.02
CA LYS A 183 -14.81 73.78 -55.73
C LYS A 183 -14.44 73.87 -54.25
N PHE A 184 -14.94 74.89 -53.55
CA PHE A 184 -14.74 75.00 -52.10
C PHE A 184 -15.49 73.91 -51.32
N ASP A 185 -16.72 73.61 -51.74
CA ASP A 185 -17.52 72.53 -51.13
C ASP A 185 -16.86 71.16 -51.37
N GLU A 186 -16.36 70.89 -52.57
CA GLU A 186 -15.62 69.66 -52.91
C GLU A 186 -14.34 69.51 -52.08
N LEU A 187 -13.60 70.60 -51.86
CA LEU A 187 -12.38 70.61 -51.06
C LEU A 187 -12.69 70.40 -49.56
N ALA A 188 -13.76 71.01 -49.05
CA ALA A 188 -14.23 70.79 -47.68
C ALA A 188 -14.71 69.33 -47.48
N GLN A 189 -15.43 68.76 -48.45
CA GLN A 189 -15.84 67.36 -48.43
C GLN A 189 -14.64 66.41 -48.47
N GLY A 190 -13.65 66.67 -49.34
CA GLY A 190 -12.43 65.87 -49.43
C GLY A 190 -11.67 65.81 -48.10
N PHE A 191 -11.49 66.95 -47.41
CA PHE A 191 -10.89 66.97 -46.09
C PHE A 191 -11.75 66.31 -45.01
N GLY A 192 -13.08 66.44 -45.10
CA GLY A 192 -14.01 65.72 -44.22
C GLY A 192 -13.86 64.20 -44.35
N ASP A 193 -13.78 63.69 -45.58
CA ASP A 193 -13.58 62.27 -45.87
C ASP A 193 -12.21 61.77 -45.39
N GLU A 194 -11.16 62.57 -45.57
CA GLU A 194 -9.81 62.24 -45.08
C GLU A 194 -9.76 62.20 -43.56
N LEU A 195 -10.32 63.20 -42.86
CA LEU A 195 -10.42 63.19 -41.41
C LEU A 195 -11.23 62.01 -40.90
N TYR A 196 -12.35 61.69 -41.55
CA TYR A 196 -13.18 60.54 -41.20
C TYR A 196 -12.38 59.22 -41.27
N LYS A 197 -11.56 59.05 -42.31
CA LYS A 197 -10.67 57.87 -42.45
C LYS A 197 -9.62 57.78 -41.35
N THR A 198 -9.26 58.89 -40.68
CA THR A 198 -8.29 58.91 -39.58
C THR A 198 -8.90 58.60 -38.22
N GLN A 199 -10.22 58.45 -38.12
CA GLN A 199 -10.84 58.04 -36.87
C GLN A 199 -10.41 56.62 -36.49
N PHE A 200 -10.02 56.45 -35.21
CA PHE A 200 -9.79 55.15 -34.62
C PHE A 200 -10.98 54.78 -33.75
N ASP A 201 -11.70 53.72 -34.12
CA ASP A 201 -12.75 53.12 -33.29
C ASP A 201 -12.18 51.87 -32.62
N ALA A 202 -11.88 51.97 -31.34
CA ALA A 202 -11.43 50.81 -30.58
C ALA A 202 -12.61 49.86 -30.41
N PRO A 203 -12.51 48.57 -30.78
CA PRO A 203 -13.59 47.64 -30.50
C PRO A 203 -13.88 47.61 -29.00
N GLN A 204 -15.12 47.93 -28.61
CA GLN A 204 -15.60 48.08 -27.23
C GLN A 204 -15.52 46.80 -26.36
N ALA A 205 -14.92 45.72 -26.87
CA ALA A 205 -14.71 44.48 -26.13
C ALA A 205 -13.83 44.63 -24.88
N ALA A 206 -13.12 45.76 -24.71
CA ALA A 206 -12.28 46.05 -23.56
C ALA A 206 -13.02 46.62 -22.33
N LEU A 207 -14.31 47.00 -22.44
CA LEU A 207 -15.09 47.59 -21.34
C LEU A 207 -16.03 46.60 -20.64
N ALA A 208 -16.09 45.34 -21.09
CA ALA A 208 -16.88 44.28 -20.45
C ALA A 208 -15.98 43.34 -19.65
N HIS A 209 -15.46 43.83 -18.52
CA HIS A 209 -14.88 43.01 -17.45
C HIS A 209 -15.52 43.41 -16.12
#